data_AF-A0A7U9X1N9-F1
#
_entry.id   AF-A0A7U9X1N9-F1
#
_cell.length_a   1.000
_cell.length_b   1.000
_cell.length_c   1.000
_cell.angle_alpha   90.00
_cell.angle_beta   90.00
_cell.angle_gamma   90.00
#
_symmetry.space_group_name_H-M   'P 1'
#
loop_
_entity.id
_entity.type
_entity.pdbx_description
1 polymer ?
#
loop_
_entity_poly.entity_id
_entity_poly.type
_entity_poly.pdbx_seq_one_letter_code
_entity_poly.pdbx_strand_id
1 'polypeptide(L)'
;MFAFIVWTALGAAFVLFGIFAAHSKKEKAFGFWANAKMFPVKDVRAYNRSVGKLWIVFGAGLILLGIPLLGGKNSPYAVLSVLGIMIEAIAAMAVYVMVIEKKYRK
;
A
#
# COMPACT_ATOMS: atom_id res chain seq x y z
N MET A 1 -19.50 7.47 -9.86
CA MET A 1 -19.41 8.21 -8.58
C MET A 1 -19.27 7.28 -7.38
N PHE A 2 -20.27 6.45 -7.04
CA PHE A 2 -20.18 5.55 -5.86
C PHE A 2 -18.92 4.68 -5.84
N ALA A 3 -18.56 4.05 -6.97
CA ALA A 3 -17.35 3.24 -7.09
C ALA A 3 -16.07 4.02 -6.75
N PHE A 4 -15.96 5.26 -7.24
CA PHE A 4 -14.81 6.14 -6.95
C PHE A 4 -14.74 6.54 -5.47
N ILE A 5 -15.89 6.77 -4.82
CA ILE A 5 -15.94 7.11 -3.38
C ILE A 5 -15.41 5.94 -2.55
N VAL A 6 -15.92 4.72 -2.81
CA VAL A 6 -15.45 3.51 -2.12
C VAL A 6 -13.96 3.29 -2.37
N TRP A 7 -13.52 3.44 -3.62
CA TRP A 7 -12.12 3.30 -4.01
C TRP A 7 -11.20 4.29 -3.30
N THR A 8 -11.61 5.56 -3.25
CA THR A 8 -10.87 6.62 -2.57
C THR A 8 -10.82 6.40 -1.06
N ALA A 9 -11.91 5.92 -0.46
CA ALA A 9 -11.94 5.57 0.96
C ALA A 9 -10.95 4.45 1.30
N LEU A 10 -10.82 3.44 0.44
CA LEU A 10 -9.82 2.38 0.60
C LEU A 10 -8.39 2.95 0.48
N GLY A 11 -8.11 3.78 -0.52
CA GLY A 11 -6.80 4.42 -0.66
C GLY A 11 -6.46 5.31 0.53
N ALA A 12 -7.43 6.09 1.03
CA ALA A 12 -7.26 6.90 2.23
C ALA A 12 -6.95 6.04 3.47
N ALA A 13 -7.59 4.88 3.63
CA ALA A 13 -7.29 3.94 4.71
C ALA A 13 -5.82 3.45 4.65
N PHE A 14 -5.30 3.15 3.45
CA PHE A 14 -3.88 2.79 3.27
C PHE A 14 -2.94 3.95 3.60
N VAL A 15 -3.27 5.19 3.19
CA VAL A 15 -2.47 6.37 3.53
C VAL A 15 -2.44 6.59 5.04
N LEU A 16 -3.59 6.56 5.70
CA LEU A 16 -3.70 6.72 7.16
C LEU A 16 -2.93 5.62 7.91
N PHE A 17 -3.07 4.37 7.47
CA PHE A 17 -2.30 3.26 8.01
C PHE A 17 -0.80 3.47 7.82
N GLY A 18 -0.37 3.93 6.64
CA GLY A 18 1.03 4.20 6.34
C GLY A 18 1.60 5.35 7.20
N ILE A 19 0.85 6.43 7.41
CA ILE A 19 1.22 7.53 8.32
C ILE A 19 1.38 7.01 9.75
N PHE A 20 0.39 6.23 10.22
CA PHE A 20 0.43 5.62 11.55
C PHE A 20 1.65 4.71 11.72
N ALA A 21 1.90 3.81 10.76
CA ALA A 21 3.04 2.91 10.77
C ALA A 21 4.37 3.68 10.76
N ALA A 22 4.45 4.76 9.97
CA ALA A 22 5.68 5.54 9.81
C ALA A 22 6.11 6.31 11.07
N HIS A 23 5.13 6.72 11.89
CA HIS A 23 5.34 7.47 13.13
C HIS A 23 5.20 6.61 14.39
N SER A 24 4.86 5.33 14.23
CA SER A 24 4.68 4.41 15.34
C SER A 24 5.98 4.21 16.12
N LYS A 25 5.90 4.34 17.44
CA LYS A 25 6.98 4.02 18.38
C LYS A 25 6.97 2.55 18.81
N LYS A 26 6.08 1.72 18.23
CA LYS A 26 5.95 0.30 18.58
C LYS A 26 7.26 -0.45 18.27
N GLU A 27 7.65 -1.31 19.21
CA GLU A 27 8.80 -2.22 19.07
C GLU A 27 8.45 -3.49 18.28
N LYS A 28 7.19 -3.65 17.88
CA LYS A 28 6.74 -4.72 16.99
C LYS A 28 6.76 -4.24 15.54
N ALA A 29 7.36 -5.06 14.67
CA ALA A 29 7.35 -4.83 13.24
C ALA A 29 5.93 -5.04 12.67
N PHE A 30 5.46 -4.11 11.84
CA PHE A 30 4.19 -4.26 11.14
C PHE A 30 4.30 -5.30 10.03
N GLY A 31 3.28 -6.13 9.89
CA GLY A 31 3.21 -7.09 8.78
C GLY A 31 2.92 -6.41 7.45
N PHE A 32 3.54 -6.93 6.39
CA PHE A 32 3.17 -6.61 5.00
C PHE A 32 2.26 -7.69 4.41
N TRP A 33 2.66 -8.95 4.53
CA TRP A 33 1.89 -10.10 4.05
C TRP A 33 0.78 -10.48 5.04
N ALA A 34 -0.41 -10.70 4.51
CA ALA A 34 -1.49 -11.32 5.28
C ALA A 34 -1.09 -12.75 5.68
N ASN A 35 -1.40 -13.13 6.92
CA ASN A 35 -1.21 -14.50 7.44
C ASN A 35 0.24 -15.04 7.44
N ALA A 36 1.25 -14.19 7.25
CA ALA A 36 2.65 -14.59 7.37
C ALA A 36 3.20 -14.24 8.76
N LYS A 37 4.07 -15.11 9.29
CA LYS A 37 4.85 -14.78 10.49
C LYS A 37 5.89 -13.72 10.15
N MET A 38 6.02 -12.72 11.02
CA MET A 38 7.06 -11.71 10.87
C MET A 38 8.45 -12.32 11.07
N PHE A 39 9.37 -11.99 10.17
CA PHE A 39 10.77 -12.35 10.30
C PHE A 39 11.47 -11.50 11.38
N PRO A 40 12.61 -11.94 11.93
CA PRO A 40 13.38 -11.13 12.86
C PRO A 40 13.93 -9.87 12.19
N VAL A 41 13.51 -8.70 12.67
CA VAL A 41 13.89 -7.39 12.11
C VAL A 41 15.03 -6.79 12.93
N LYS A 42 16.10 -6.31 12.28
CA LYS A 42 17.26 -5.74 12.97
C LYS A 42 17.01 -4.34 13.56
N ASP A 43 16.27 -3.50 12.84
CA ASP A 43 15.83 -2.18 13.29
C ASP A 43 14.33 -2.02 13.00
N VAL A 44 13.51 -2.22 14.03
CA VAL A 44 12.05 -2.21 13.90
C VAL A 44 11.52 -0.82 13.55
N ARG A 45 12.11 0.24 14.10
CA ARG A 45 11.61 1.60 13.89
C ARG A 45 11.87 2.07 12.47
N ALA A 46 13.08 1.83 11.95
CA ALA A 46 13.40 2.17 10.56
C ALA A 46 12.63 1.29 9.56
N TYR A 47 12.41 0.01 9.89
CA TYR A 47 11.55 -0.89 9.12
C TYR A 47 10.11 -0.36 9.05
N ASN A 48 9.49 -0.07 10.19
CA ASN A 48 8.12 0.45 10.27
C ASN A 48 7.97 1.77 9.51
N ARG A 49 8.98 2.64 9.55
CA ARG A 49 9.03 3.86 8.72
C ARG A 49 9.06 3.56 7.23
N SER A 50 9.81 2.55 6.80
CA SER A 50 9.92 2.17 5.39
C SER A 50 8.62 1.54 4.88
N VAL A 51 8.01 0.65 5.68
CA VAL A 51 6.70 0.05 5.40
C VAL A 51 5.60 1.12 5.39
N GLY A 52 5.63 2.07 6.32
CA GLY A 52 4.67 3.16 6.35
C GLY A 52 4.73 4.04 5.10
N LYS A 53 5.94 4.38 4.63
CA LYS A 53 6.11 5.09 3.35
C LYS A 53 5.58 4.29 2.16
N LEU A 54 5.81 2.98 2.13
CA LEU A 54 5.28 2.11 1.07
C LEU A 54 3.75 2.21 0.99
N TRP A 55 3.06 2.12 2.12
CA TRP A 55 1.60 2.19 2.17
C TRP A 55 1.04 3.59 1.89
N ILE A 56 1.76 4.65 2.24
CA ILE A 56 1.39 6.02 1.83
C ILE A 56 1.42 6.14 0.30
N VAL A 57 2.51 5.70 -0.33
CA VAL A 57 2.65 5.77 -1.79
C VAL A 57 1.61 4.90 -2.48
N PHE A 58 1.42 3.67 -2.01
CA PHE A 58 0.39 2.75 -2.52
C PHE A 58 -1.03 3.33 -2.35
N GLY A 59 -1.35 3.90 -1.19
CA GLY A 59 -2.66 4.51 -0.98
C GLY A 59 -2.90 5.72 -1.89
N ALA A 60 -1.88 6.54 -2.13
CA ALA A 60 -1.96 7.68 -3.04
C ALA A 60 -2.10 7.23 -4.51
N GLY A 61 -1.31 6.26 -4.95
CA GLY A 61 -1.41 5.69 -6.29
C GLY A 61 -2.76 5.01 -6.51
N LEU A 62 -3.27 4.28 -5.52
CA LEU A 62 -4.62 3.72 -5.55
C LEU A 62 -5.68 4.80 -5.79
N ILE A 63 -5.65 5.92 -5.05
CA ILE A 63 -6.61 7.04 -5.26
C ILE A 63 -6.54 7.56 -6.71
N LEU A 64 -5.33 7.77 -7.24
CA LEU A 64 -5.14 8.24 -8.62
C LEU A 64 -5.70 7.23 -9.64
N LEU A 65 -5.46 5.94 -9.43
CA LEU A 65 -6.03 4.87 -10.25
C LEU A 65 -7.55 4.77 -10.16
N GLY A 66 -8.19 5.43 -9.18
CA GLY A 66 -9.64 5.51 -9.09
C GLY A 66 -10.26 6.48 -10.12
N ILE A 67 -9.51 7.45 -10.63
CA ILE A 67 -10.04 8.52 -11.51
C ILE A 67 -10.86 7.99 -12.70
N PRO A 68 -10.43 6.94 -13.44
CA PRO A 68 -11.22 6.37 -14.53
C PRO A 68 -12.63 5.88 -14.12
N LEU A 69 -12.85 5.52 -12.84
CA LEU A 69 -14.15 5.10 -12.31
C LEU A 69 -15.17 6.25 -12.21
N LEU A 70 -14.75 7.50 -12.44
CA LEU A 70 -15.65 8.64 -12.57
C LEU A 70 -16.41 8.64 -13.91
N GLY A 71 -15.94 7.88 -14.92
CA GLY A 71 -16.50 7.83 -16.28
C GLY A 71 -17.92 7.28 -16.43
N GLY A 72 -18.63 6.99 -15.33
CA GLY A 72 -20.00 6.49 -15.35
C GLY A 72 -20.11 4.97 -15.50
N LYS A 73 -21.34 4.47 -15.65
CA LYS A 73 -21.61 3.03 -15.84
C LYS A 73 -21.08 2.57 -17.19
N ASN A 74 -20.48 1.38 -17.23
CA ASN A 74 -19.94 0.72 -18.44
C ASN A 74 -18.84 1.51 -19.17
N SER A 75 -18.14 2.41 -18.47
CA SER A 75 -16.99 3.11 -19.05
C SER A 75 -15.86 2.12 -19.35
N PRO A 76 -15.33 2.06 -20.60
CA PRO A 76 -14.21 1.18 -20.92
C PRO A 76 -12.94 1.56 -20.15
N TYR A 77 -12.82 2.82 -19.72
CA TYR A 77 -11.65 3.30 -18.96
C TYR A 77 -11.51 2.66 -17.58
N ALA A 78 -12.57 2.03 -17.03
CA ALA A 78 -12.47 1.28 -15.78
C ALA A 78 -11.41 0.15 -15.84
N VAL A 79 -11.11 -0.37 -17.04
CA VAL A 79 -10.03 -1.37 -17.22
C VAL A 79 -8.66 -0.84 -16.78
N LEU A 80 -8.42 0.47 -16.93
CA LEU A 80 -7.16 1.10 -16.50
C LEU A 80 -6.99 1.05 -14.99
N SER A 81 -8.08 1.22 -14.23
CA SER A 81 -8.07 1.08 -12.77
C SER A 81 -7.77 -0.36 -12.34
N VAL A 82 -8.39 -1.34 -13.01
CA VAL A 82 -8.23 -2.76 -12.70
C VAL A 82 -6.82 -3.25 -13.02
N LEU A 83 -6.31 -2.96 -14.22
CA LEU A 83 -4.94 -3.35 -14.58
C LEU A 83 -3.90 -2.55 -13.80
N GLY A 84 -4.18 -1.26 -13.56
CA GLY A 84 -3.32 -0.39 -12.78
C GLY A 84 -3.09 -0.90 -11.36
N ILE A 85 -4.16 -1.27 -10.63
CA ILE A 85 -4.01 -1.77 -9.25
C ILE A 85 -3.25 -3.09 -9.21
N MET A 86 -3.40 -3.95 -10.23
CA MET A 86 -2.62 -5.18 -10.31
C MET A 86 -1.12 -4.89 -10.44
N ILE A 87 -0.75 -3.96 -11.33
CA ILE A 87 0.65 -3.54 -11.53
C ILE A 87 1.18 -2.88 -10.25
N GLU A 88 0.40 -1.99 -9.63
CA GLU A 88 0.77 -1.30 -8.40
C GLU A 88 0.99 -2.28 -7.24
N ALA A 89 0.13 -3.28 -7.08
CA ALA A 89 0.28 -4.32 -6.08
C ALA A 89 1.56 -5.14 -6.31
N ILE A 90 1.86 -5.52 -7.55
CA ILE A 90 3.10 -6.22 -7.90
C ILE A 90 4.32 -5.36 -7.59
N ALA A 91 4.28 -4.07 -7.93
CA ALA A 91 5.35 -3.14 -7.62
C ALA A 91 5.55 -3.00 -6.10
N ALA A 92 4.48 -2.90 -5.32
CA ALA A 92 4.56 -2.83 -3.86
C ALA A 92 5.16 -4.11 -3.25
N MET A 93 4.76 -5.28 -3.75
CA MET A 93 5.34 -6.57 -3.36
C MET A 93 6.83 -6.64 -3.70
N ALA A 94 7.22 -6.22 -4.90
CA ALA A 94 8.62 -6.20 -5.33
C ALA A 94 9.47 -5.24 -4.48
N VAL A 95 8.99 -4.02 -4.22
CA VAL A 95 9.68 -3.06 -3.34
C VAL A 95 9.80 -3.62 -1.93
N TYR A 96 8.74 -4.23 -1.40
CA TYR A 96 8.78 -4.85 -0.08
C TYR A 96 9.85 -5.95 0.00
N VAL A 97 9.79 -6.96 -0.88
CA VAL A 97 10.68 -8.14 -0.82
C VAL A 97 12.12 -7.76 -1.15
N MET A 98 12.32 -7.04 -2.25
CA MET A 98 13.67 -6.81 -2.81
C MET A 98 14.42 -5.69 -2.10
N VAL A 99 13.71 -4.73 -1.51
CA VAL A 99 14.32 -3.55 -0.87
C VAL A 99 14.13 -3.57 0.64
N ILE A 100 12.89 -3.57 1.13
CA ILE A 100 12.61 -3.39 2.56
C ILE A 100 13.03 -4.63 3.35
N GLU A 101 12.52 -5.79 2.98
CA GLU A 101 12.81 -7.04 3.65
C GLU A 101 14.29 -7.37 3.61
N LYS A 102 14.92 -7.35 2.41
CA LYS A 102 16.36 -7.54 2.25
C LYS A 102 17.19 -6.57 3.11
N LYS A 103 16.75 -5.32 3.27
CA LYS A 103 17.45 -4.31 4.07
C LYS A 103 17.35 -4.58 5.56
N TYR A 104 16.22 -5.04 6.09
CA TYR A 104 15.95 -5.07 7.53
C TYR A 104 15.87 -6.46 8.16
N ARG A 105 15.83 -7.53 7.35
CA ARG A 105 15.96 -8.91 7.82
C ARG A 105 17.30 -9.09 8.56
N LYS A 106 17.25 -9.74 9.72
CA LYS A 106 18.43 -10.22 10.43
C LYS A 106 19.06 -11.39 9.69
#